data_AF-A0A2D3RBQ6-F1
#
_entry.id   AF-A0A2D3RBQ6-F1
#
_cell.length_a   1.000
_cell.length_b   1.000
_cell.length_c   1.000
_cell.angle_alpha   90.00
_cell.angle_beta   90.00
_cell.angle_gamma   90.00
#
_symmetry.space_group_name_H-M   'P 1'
#
loop_
_entity.id
_entity.type
_entity.pdbx_description
1 polymer ?
#
loop_
_entity_poly.entity_id
_entity_poly.type
_entity_poly.pdbx_seq_one_letter_code
_entity_poly.pdbx_strand_id
1 'polypeptide(L)'
;MGDAGKSDPQPVRFRAFVSYSHADAAIAQKLHRKIETYRLPQHLRDRESEDADNGRLGRIFRDREDLPATEDLSESVKQALAGSEALIIICSPDARGSKWVAREIELFRALHPGRPVLAALVRGEPEESFPPPLLDGAEPLAADLRKEGDGWRLGFLKIVAGIAGVPLDALVQRDASRRIRRVMAVTGGALVAVLAMIGMTIFALQSRNEAQHQQAEAEGLVEFMLTDLRTELKGVGRLDVMTKVNERAMDYYEDQGDLSDLPAESLERRARILHAMGEDDEKRGDLDKALAKFTEAHRVTEALLARDPENPDRIFGHAQSEYWVGYIAYLQKDWETTERYWTEYKSLARLLSKHDNKLPKWLRELGYAEGNLCTLSLDRTDRSKIDYEACSSALAEMQAVRDILPDDNRAILDVANRHAWFGEALNKKGDKHGSLKQYNAQHDLLTKLREMEPNNFEVTDELIRAKISLTKGLKTLRRFDEATVIKKESMSLARELLKQDPGNRRWQLLFSHVEALDTERKK
;
A
#
# COMPACT_ATOMS: atom_id res chain seq x y z
N MET A 1 102.32 4.72 6.11
CA MET A 1 101.99 6.09 5.67
C MET A 1 102.26 6.13 4.18
N GLY A 2 101.31 5.87 3.28
CA GLY A 2 99.96 6.43 3.19
C GLY A 2 99.96 7.31 1.94
N ASP A 3 100.14 6.68 0.79
CA ASP A 3 100.24 7.30 -0.54
C ASP A 3 98.85 7.77 -0.99
N ALA A 4 98.66 9.08 -1.06
CA ALA A 4 97.40 9.70 -1.49
C ALA A 4 97.33 9.68 -3.01
N GLY A 5 96.86 8.55 -3.56
CA GLY A 5 96.49 8.41 -4.95
C GLY A 5 95.43 9.45 -5.34
N LYS A 6 95.79 10.38 -6.20
CA LYS A 6 94.88 11.27 -6.92
C LYS A 6 93.85 10.41 -7.66
N SER A 7 92.60 10.44 -7.22
CA SER A 7 91.48 9.87 -7.95
C SER A 7 91.24 10.69 -9.22
N ASP A 8 91.46 10.09 -10.38
CA ASP A 8 90.97 10.60 -11.66
C ASP A 8 89.45 10.84 -11.55
N PRO A 9 88.91 12.00 -11.96
CA PRO A 9 87.47 12.23 -11.91
C PRO A 9 86.76 11.26 -12.86
N GLN A 10 85.91 10.38 -12.31
CA GLN A 10 85.07 9.51 -13.14
C GLN A 10 84.21 10.37 -14.09
N PRO A 11 84.10 9.99 -15.37
CA PRO A 11 83.33 10.76 -16.35
C PRO A 11 81.86 10.78 -15.94
N VAL A 12 81.30 11.99 -15.79
CA VAL A 12 79.89 12.18 -15.46
C VAL A 12 79.03 11.64 -16.61
N ARG A 13 78.25 10.57 -16.34
CA ARG A 13 77.30 10.01 -17.30
C ARG A 13 75.94 10.71 -17.20
N PHE A 14 75.33 10.97 -18.36
CA PHE A 14 73.99 11.53 -18.48
C PHE A 14 73.11 10.60 -19.31
N ARG A 15 71.83 10.47 -18.93
CA ARG A 15 70.87 9.69 -19.72
C ARG A 15 70.55 10.37 -21.04
N ALA A 16 70.47 11.70 -21.04
CA ALA A 16 70.34 12.45 -22.27
C ALA A 16 70.96 13.85 -22.16
N PHE A 17 71.34 14.40 -23.30
CA PHE A 17 71.70 15.79 -23.52
C PHE A 17 70.54 16.53 -24.19
N VAL A 18 70.17 17.72 -23.73
CA VAL A 18 69.15 18.57 -24.37
C VAL A 18 69.84 19.75 -25.07
N SER A 19 69.76 19.76 -26.39
CA SER A 19 70.23 20.84 -27.27
C SER A 19 69.03 21.67 -27.76
N TYR A 20 69.16 22.99 -27.74
CA TYR A 20 68.11 23.95 -28.07
C TYR A 20 68.70 25.32 -28.45
N SER A 21 67.95 26.13 -29.20
CA SER A 21 68.28 27.54 -29.41
C SER A 21 67.87 28.38 -28.20
N HIS A 22 68.57 29.48 -27.89
CA HIS A 22 68.18 30.42 -26.84
C HIS A 22 66.69 30.81 -26.85
N ALA A 23 66.09 30.96 -28.04
CA ALA A 23 64.67 31.29 -28.20
C ALA A 23 63.72 30.22 -27.63
N ASP A 24 64.18 28.97 -27.49
CA ASP A 24 63.42 27.82 -27.02
C ASP A 24 63.68 27.48 -25.54
N ALA A 25 64.43 28.32 -24.81
CA ALA A 25 64.89 28.05 -23.45
C ALA A 25 63.77 27.68 -22.45
N ALA A 26 62.61 28.33 -22.57
CA ALA A 26 61.47 28.08 -21.69
C ALA A 26 60.90 26.66 -21.88
N ILE A 27 60.79 26.20 -23.14
CA ILE A 27 60.27 24.87 -23.45
C ILE A 27 61.31 23.80 -23.12
N ALA A 28 62.58 24.05 -23.42
CA ALA A 28 63.69 23.18 -23.02
C ALA A 28 63.73 22.96 -21.50
N GLN A 29 63.54 24.02 -20.70
CA GLN A 29 63.44 23.93 -19.24
C GLN A 29 62.24 23.10 -18.78
N LYS A 30 61.08 23.30 -19.42
CA LYS A 30 59.85 22.58 -19.10
C LYS A 30 60.00 21.08 -19.39
N LEU A 31 60.59 20.72 -20.53
CA LEU A 31 60.86 19.34 -20.91
C LEU A 31 61.88 18.71 -19.95
N HIS A 32 63.00 19.37 -19.68
CA HIS A 32 64.05 18.93 -18.76
C HIS A 32 63.50 18.57 -17.38
N ARG A 33 62.78 19.49 -16.72
CA ARG A 33 62.14 19.23 -15.41
C ARG A 33 61.16 18.07 -15.45
N LYS A 34 60.42 17.92 -16.56
CA LYS A 34 59.41 16.87 -16.69
C LYS A 34 60.06 15.49 -16.86
N ILE A 35 61.18 15.39 -17.58
CA ILE A 35 61.97 14.16 -17.71
C ILE A 35 62.58 13.77 -16.36
N GLU A 36 63.21 14.71 -15.64
CA GLU A 36 63.86 14.41 -14.34
C GLU A 36 62.88 13.91 -13.25
N THR A 37 61.63 14.36 -13.32
CA THR A 37 60.59 13.97 -12.37
C THR A 37 59.80 12.74 -12.80
N TYR A 38 59.95 12.29 -14.06
CA TYR A 38 59.21 11.15 -14.58
C TYR A 38 59.71 9.84 -13.98
N ARG A 39 58.78 8.94 -13.65
CA ARG A 39 59.08 7.60 -13.16
C ARG A 39 58.50 6.54 -14.09
N LEU A 40 59.34 5.60 -14.51
CA LEU A 40 58.92 4.47 -15.33
C LEU A 40 57.91 3.57 -14.57
N PRO A 41 56.87 3.06 -15.25
CA PRO A 41 55.95 2.06 -14.70
C PRO A 41 56.71 0.83 -14.18
N GLN A 42 56.21 0.22 -13.09
CA GLN A 42 56.89 -0.88 -12.41
C GLN A 42 57.17 -2.11 -13.29
N HIS A 43 56.34 -2.35 -14.32
CA HIS A 43 56.53 -3.45 -15.27
C HIS A 43 57.58 -3.18 -16.36
N LEU A 44 58.09 -1.96 -16.45
CA LEU A 44 59.13 -1.51 -17.40
C LEU A 44 60.44 -1.13 -16.72
N ARG A 45 60.58 -1.41 -15.43
CA ARG A 45 61.84 -1.21 -14.71
C ARG A 45 62.71 -2.44 -14.90
N ASP A 46 63.98 -2.25 -15.25
CA ASP A 46 64.94 -3.33 -15.33
C ASP A 46 65.05 -4.03 -13.97
N ARG A 47 64.69 -5.32 -13.93
CA ARG A 47 64.70 -6.10 -12.68
C ARG A 47 66.11 -6.52 -12.24
N GLU A 48 67.11 -6.36 -13.11
CA GLU A 48 68.49 -6.82 -12.90
C GLU A 48 69.47 -5.71 -12.45
N SER A 49 69.07 -4.44 -12.54
CA SER A 49 69.82 -3.33 -11.96
C SER A 49 69.28 -3.06 -10.55
N GLU A 50 70.14 -3.06 -9.53
CA GLU A 50 69.79 -2.43 -8.24
C GLU A 50 69.35 -0.99 -8.56
N ASP A 51 68.04 -0.73 -8.42
CA ASP A 51 67.30 0.43 -8.93
C ASP A 51 67.72 1.73 -8.20
N ALA A 52 68.97 2.15 -8.42
CA ALA A 52 69.65 3.24 -7.71
C ALA A 52 68.92 4.58 -7.87
N ASP A 53 68.12 4.72 -8.93
CA ASP A 53 67.39 5.94 -9.29
C ASP A 53 65.88 5.88 -8.98
N ASN A 54 65.39 4.84 -8.27
CA ASN A 54 63.99 4.69 -7.85
C ASN A 54 62.99 4.80 -9.03
N GLY A 55 63.34 4.17 -10.15
CA GLY A 55 62.58 4.19 -11.40
C GLY A 55 62.58 5.53 -12.15
N ARG A 56 63.46 6.49 -11.84
CA ARG A 56 63.68 7.69 -12.66
C ARG A 56 64.56 7.36 -13.88
N LEU A 57 64.51 8.23 -14.89
CA LEU A 57 65.29 8.07 -16.12
C LEU A 57 66.78 8.40 -15.97
N GLY A 58 67.20 8.96 -14.83
CA GLY A 58 68.59 9.41 -14.59
C GLY A 58 68.81 10.90 -14.90
N ARG A 59 70.07 11.33 -14.83
CA ARG A 59 70.48 12.73 -14.94
C ARG A 59 70.43 13.21 -16.40
N ILE A 60 69.81 14.37 -16.63
CA ILE A 60 69.72 14.99 -17.96
C ILE A 60 70.60 16.23 -17.98
N PHE A 61 71.55 16.30 -18.91
CA PHE A 61 72.31 17.52 -19.13
C PHE A 61 71.49 18.47 -20.01
N ARG A 62 71.44 19.74 -19.61
CA ARG A 62 70.84 20.81 -20.40
C ARG A 62 71.85 21.93 -20.43
N ASP A 63 72.30 22.30 -21.62
CA ASP A 63 73.23 23.42 -21.74
C ASP A 63 72.56 24.72 -21.26
N ARG A 64 73.32 25.60 -20.63
CA ARG A 64 72.89 26.95 -20.27
C ARG A 64 73.73 27.89 -21.11
N GLU A 65 73.19 28.32 -22.26
CA GLU A 65 73.84 29.36 -23.04
C GLU A 65 73.86 30.66 -22.24
N ASP A 66 75.03 30.99 -21.68
CA ASP A 66 75.43 32.34 -21.28
C ASP A 66 76.93 32.52 -21.59
N LEU A 67 77.33 32.39 -22.85
CA LEU A 67 78.68 32.80 -23.30
C LEU A 67 78.68 33.32 -24.76
N PRO A 68 78.54 34.63 -24.99
CA PRO A 68 78.76 35.23 -26.31
C PRO A 68 80.23 35.63 -26.47
N ALA A 69 81.18 34.70 -26.63
CA ALA A 69 82.59 35.07 -26.89
C ALA A 69 83.57 33.99 -27.41
N THR A 70 83.17 32.75 -27.75
CA THR A 70 84.12 31.72 -28.23
C THR A 70 83.65 31.04 -29.51
N GLU A 71 84.55 30.84 -30.50
CA GLU A 71 84.26 30.16 -31.78
C GLU A 71 84.23 28.62 -31.70
N ASP A 72 84.52 28.02 -30.53
CA ASP A 72 84.51 26.56 -30.31
C ASP A 72 83.62 26.16 -29.12
N LEU A 73 83.09 24.92 -29.13
CA LEU A 73 82.28 24.35 -28.05
C LEU A 73 83.10 24.30 -26.76
N SER A 74 82.50 24.66 -25.62
CA SER A 74 83.18 24.56 -24.33
C SER A 74 83.57 23.10 -24.02
N GLU A 75 84.71 22.89 -23.35
CA GLU A 75 85.15 21.55 -22.96
C GLU A 75 84.13 20.81 -22.09
N SER A 76 83.34 21.54 -21.28
CA SER A 76 82.24 20.98 -20.50
C SER A 76 81.10 20.42 -21.36
N VAL A 77 80.74 21.10 -22.46
CA VAL A 77 79.69 20.63 -23.38
C VAL A 77 80.19 19.42 -24.17
N LYS A 78 81.45 19.44 -24.64
CA LYS A 78 82.08 18.27 -25.30
C LYS A 78 82.10 17.04 -24.39
N GLN A 79 82.47 17.21 -23.11
CA GLN A 79 82.44 16.13 -22.12
C GLN A 79 81.02 15.63 -21.82
N ALA A 80 80.05 16.54 -21.71
CA ALA A 80 78.65 16.17 -21.48
C ALA A 80 78.06 15.40 -22.67
N LEU A 81 78.36 15.81 -23.91
CA LEU A 81 77.96 15.08 -25.12
C LEU A 81 78.63 13.70 -25.18
N ALA A 82 79.91 13.59 -24.85
CA ALA A 82 80.61 12.32 -24.75
C ALA A 82 80.00 11.39 -23.69
N GLY A 83 79.54 11.94 -22.57
CA GLY A 83 78.91 11.21 -21.46
C GLY A 83 77.42 10.90 -21.61
N SER A 84 76.75 11.34 -22.68
CA SER A 84 75.29 11.25 -22.83
C SER A 84 74.82 10.03 -23.64
N GLU A 85 73.84 9.29 -23.14
CA GLU A 85 73.31 8.08 -23.81
C GLU A 85 72.33 8.40 -24.95
N ALA A 86 71.72 9.58 -24.95
CA ALA A 86 70.84 10.08 -26.01
C ALA A 86 71.04 11.59 -26.20
N LEU A 87 70.72 12.10 -27.40
CA LEU A 87 70.67 13.53 -27.69
C LEU A 87 69.22 13.92 -28.00
N ILE A 88 68.69 14.95 -27.35
CA ILE A 88 67.34 15.49 -27.57
C ILE A 88 67.49 16.87 -28.18
N ILE A 89 66.93 17.06 -29.38
CA ILE A 89 66.95 18.34 -30.09
C ILE A 89 65.58 18.99 -29.98
N ILE A 90 65.52 20.16 -29.34
CA ILE A 90 64.33 21.01 -29.41
C ILE A 90 64.30 21.64 -30.81
N CYS A 91 63.38 21.17 -31.64
CA CYS A 91 63.28 21.58 -33.04
C CYS A 91 62.31 22.76 -33.18
N SER A 92 62.83 23.87 -33.71
CA SER A 92 62.12 25.10 -34.04
C SER A 92 62.84 25.81 -35.20
N PRO A 93 62.22 26.79 -35.89
CA PRO A 93 62.91 27.57 -36.91
C PRO A 93 64.20 28.24 -36.42
N ASP A 94 64.25 28.64 -35.15
CA ASP A 94 65.44 29.23 -34.53
C ASP A 94 66.53 28.18 -34.27
N ALA A 95 66.15 26.96 -33.90
CA ALA A 95 67.10 25.85 -33.73
C ALA A 95 67.71 25.42 -35.06
N ARG A 96 66.94 25.42 -36.15
CA ARG A 96 67.45 25.16 -37.51
C ARG A 96 68.51 26.18 -37.94
N GLY A 97 68.34 27.45 -37.57
CA GLY A 97 69.29 28.52 -37.86
C GLY A 97 70.51 28.57 -36.93
N SER A 98 70.52 27.79 -35.83
CA SER A 98 71.59 27.83 -34.84
C SER A 98 72.80 26.99 -35.26
N LYS A 99 73.95 27.66 -35.44
CA LYS A 99 75.24 26.99 -35.71
C LYS A 99 75.68 26.08 -34.55
N TRP A 100 75.31 26.43 -33.31
CA TRP A 100 75.66 25.66 -32.12
C TRP A 100 74.92 24.32 -32.08
N VAL A 101 73.60 24.33 -32.27
CA VAL A 101 72.78 23.11 -32.34
C VAL A 101 73.29 22.18 -33.44
N ALA A 102 73.60 22.72 -34.62
CA ALA A 102 74.19 21.96 -35.72
C ALA A 102 75.51 21.28 -35.30
N ARG A 103 76.40 22.02 -34.65
CA ARG A 103 77.71 21.50 -34.20
C ARG A 103 77.59 20.43 -33.12
N GLU A 104 76.65 20.58 -32.20
CA GLU A 104 76.37 19.57 -31.16
C GLU A 104 75.86 18.26 -31.76
N ILE A 105 74.98 18.33 -32.77
CA ILE A 105 74.48 17.15 -33.49
C ILE A 105 75.63 16.43 -34.21
N GLU A 106 76.45 17.17 -34.95
CA GLU A 106 77.62 16.63 -35.66
C GLU A 106 78.59 15.95 -34.69
N LEU A 107 78.94 16.63 -33.59
CA LEU A 107 79.85 16.11 -32.59
C LEU A 107 79.29 14.86 -31.91
N PHE A 108 78.00 14.87 -31.53
CA PHE A 108 77.38 13.71 -30.90
C PHE A 108 77.37 12.50 -31.83
N ARG A 109 77.06 12.69 -33.12
CA ARG A 109 77.10 11.61 -34.12
C ARG A 109 78.51 11.10 -34.36
N ALA A 110 79.51 11.99 -34.37
CA ALA A 110 80.92 11.61 -34.50
C ALA A 110 81.41 10.80 -33.28
N LEU A 111 81.00 11.17 -32.07
CA LEU A 111 81.35 10.47 -30.83
C LEU A 111 80.57 9.15 -30.67
N HIS A 112 79.30 9.14 -31.07
CA HIS A 112 78.35 8.04 -30.81
C HIS A 112 77.44 7.73 -32.02
N PRO A 113 77.96 7.08 -33.08
CA PRO A 113 77.19 6.84 -34.31
C PRO A 113 75.89 6.03 -34.14
N GLY A 114 75.82 5.20 -33.09
CA GLY A 114 74.69 4.31 -32.83
C GLY A 114 73.73 4.76 -31.72
N ARG A 115 73.94 5.94 -31.10
CA ARG A 115 73.07 6.44 -30.03
C ARG A 115 71.91 7.26 -30.58
N PRO A 116 70.72 7.21 -29.94
CA PRO A 116 69.53 7.88 -30.46
C PRO A 116 69.66 9.41 -30.41
N VAL A 117 69.27 10.05 -31.52
CA VAL A 117 69.00 11.49 -31.62
C VAL A 117 67.49 11.69 -31.75
N LEU A 118 66.87 12.25 -30.72
CA LEU A 118 65.43 12.41 -30.58
C LEU A 118 65.03 13.84 -30.94
N ALA A 119 64.18 13.99 -31.96
CA ALA A 119 63.67 15.29 -32.37
C ALA A 119 62.40 15.62 -31.58
N ALA A 120 62.40 16.76 -30.88
CA ALA A 120 61.23 17.27 -30.17
C ALA A 120 60.72 18.51 -30.90
N LEU A 121 59.73 18.36 -31.78
CA LEU A 121 59.16 19.47 -32.54
C LEU A 121 58.25 20.31 -31.63
N VAL A 122 58.60 21.59 -31.45
CA VAL A 122 57.87 22.49 -30.55
C VAL A 122 57.20 23.65 -31.26
N ARG A 123 57.67 24.01 -32.47
CA ARG A 123 57.13 25.09 -33.30
C ARG A 123 57.63 24.92 -34.74
N GLY A 124 56.84 25.38 -35.72
CA GLY A 124 57.14 25.28 -37.15
C GLY A 124 56.92 23.88 -37.71
N GLU A 125 57.02 23.72 -39.02
CA GLU A 125 56.96 22.41 -39.66
C GLU A 125 58.33 21.70 -39.61
N PRO A 126 58.39 20.35 -39.70
CA PRO A 126 59.65 19.60 -39.67
C PRO A 126 60.69 20.14 -40.67
N GLU A 127 60.25 20.49 -41.88
CA GLU A 127 61.09 21.02 -42.95
C GLU A 127 61.73 22.38 -42.62
N GLU A 128 61.07 23.18 -41.78
CA GLU A 128 61.51 24.51 -41.36
C GLU A 128 62.25 24.51 -40.02
N SER A 129 62.14 23.41 -39.26
CA SER A 129 62.51 23.36 -37.85
C SER A 129 63.62 22.37 -37.51
N PHE A 130 63.88 21.40 -38.38
CA PHE A 130 64.93 20.40 -38.15
C PHE A 130 66.26 20.95 -38.64
N PRO A 131 67.31 21.02 -37.80
CA PRO A 131 68.65 21.42 -38.25
C PRO A 131 69.17 20.47 -39.35
N PRO A 132 69.90 20.95 -40.38
CA PRO A 132 70.36 20.10 -41.48
C PRO A 132 71.14 18.85 -41.04
N PRO A 133 72.07 18.90 -40.06
CA PRO A 133 72.79 17.70 -39.61
C PRO A 133 71.90 16.63 -38.95
N LEU A 134 70.69 16.99 -38.53
CA LEU A 134 69.70 16.04 -38.01
C LEU A 134 69.14 15.15 -39.13
N LEU A 135 69.09 15.66 -40.37
CA LEU A 135 68.54 14.99 -41.56
C LEU A 135 69.57 14.07 -42.25
N ASP A 136 70.87 14.25 -42.00
CA ASP A 136 71.97 13.50 -42.65
C ASP A 136 72.14 12.06 -42.12
N GLY A 137 71.10 11.43 -41.58
CA GLY A 137 71.13 10.05 -41.07
C GLY A 137 69.74 9.41 -41.01
N ALA A 138 69.63 8.30 -40.27
CA ALA A 138 68.35 7.63 -40.06
C ALA A 138 67.26 8.61 -39.58
N GLU A 139 66.03 8.37 -40.01
CA GLU A 139 64.86 9.21 -39.70
C GLU A 139 64.80 9.47 -38.18
N PRO A 140 64.98 10.71 -37.72
CA PRO A 140 65.05 11.00 -36.29
C PRO A 140 63.71 10.68 -35.66
N LEU A 141 63.72 10.03 -34.49
CA LEU A 141 62.48 9.70 -33.78
C LEU A 141 61.81 11.00 -33.33
N ALA A 142 60.85 11.47 -34.13
CA ALA A 142 60.22 12.77 -33.96
C ALA A 142 58.99 12.67 -33.03
N ALA A 143 59.05 13.42 -31.93
CA ALA A 143 57.90 13.66 -31.06
C ALA A 143 57.33 15.06 -31.34
N ASP A 144 56.09 15.13 -31.81
CA ASP A 144 55.43 16.41 -32.05
C ASP A 144 54.75 16.90 -30.76
N LEU A 145 55.38 17.86 -30.08
CA LEU A 145 54.89 18.41 -28.81
C LEU A 145 53.83 19.49 -29.00
N ARG A 146 53.53 19.88 -30.26
CA ARG A 146 52.53 20.89 -30.60
C ARG A 146 51.12 20.33 -30.41
N LYS A 147 50.11 21.20 -30.30
CA LYS A 147 48.71 20.78 -30.05
C LYS A 147 48.09 20.09 -31.28
N GLU A 148 48.52 20.51 -32.46
CA GLU A 148 48.13 20.06 -33.78
C GLU A 148 48.74 18.70 -34.17
N GLY A 149 49.82 18.27 -33.51
CA GLY A 149 50.45 16.96 -33.65
C GLY A 149 50.03 15.97 -32.55
N ASP A 150 51.01 15.35 -31.88
CA ASP A 150 50.73 14.37 -30.81
C ASP A 150 50.21 15.02 -29.52
N GLY A 151 50.39 16.34 -29.37
CA GLY A 151 50.13 17.05 -28.13
C GLY A 151 51.19 16.75 -27.05
N TRP A 152 51.30 17.66 -26.09
CA TRP A 152 52.31 17.60 -25.03
C TRP A 152 52.39 16.25 -24.30
N ARG A 153 51.25 15.57 -24.05
CA ARG A 153 51.23 14.32 -23.28
C ARG A 153 51.81 13.14 -24.07
N LEU A 154 51.36 12.92 -25.30
CA LEU A 154 51.80 11.77 -26.09
C LEU A 154 53.19 12.01 -26.69
N GLY A 155 53.48 13.22 -27.17
CA GLY A 155 54.83 13.60 -27.61
C GLY A 155 55.86 13.49 -26.49
N PHE A 156 55.53 13.88 -25.25
CA PHE A 156 56.42 13.66 -24.11
C PHE A 156 56.69 12.16 -23.86
N LEU A 157 55.67 11.31 -23.96
CA LEU A 157 55.85 9.86 -23.79
C LEU A 157 56.69 9.24 -24.91
N LYS A 158 56.65 9.77 -26.14
CA LYS A 158 57.54 9.37 -27.24
C LYS A 158 59.01 9.70 -26.92
N ILE A 159 59.29 10.89 -26.38
CA ILE A 159 60.64 11.25 -25.92
C ILE A 159 61.09 10.32 -24.79
N VAL A 160 60.24 10.07 -23.80
CA VAL A 160 60.56 9.14 -22.71
C VAL A 160 60.81 7.72 -23.23
N ALA A 161 60.00 7.23 -24.16
CA ALA A 161 60.18 5.94 -24.81
C ALA A 161 61.54 5.84 -25.52
N GLY A 162 61.93 6.89 -26.24
CA GLY A 162 63.24 6.99 -26.91
C GLY A 162 64.42 7.02 -25.93
N ILE A 163 64.30 7.70 -24.79
CA ILE A 163 65.34 7.73 -23.74
C ILE A 163 65.44 6.39 -23.00
N ALA A 164 64.30 5.77 -22.71
CA ALA A 164 64.22 4.52 -21.94
C ALA A 164 64.44 3.26 -22.79
N GLY A 165 64.30 3.34 -24.12
CA GLY A 165 64.39 2.20 -25.02
C GLY A 165 63.18 1.25 -24.95
N VAL A 166 62.01 1.74 -24.53
CA VAL A 166 60.80 0.93 -24.35
C VAL A 166 59.71 1.28 -25.39
N PRO A 167 58.83 0.34 -25.78
CA PRO A 167 57.72 0.64 -26.69
C PRO A 167 56.74 1.67 -26.11
N LEU A 168 56.26 2.62 -26.94
CA LEU A 168 55.33 3.67 -26.53
C LEU A 168 54.04 3.10 -25.91
N ASP A 169 53.48 2.03 -26.49
CA ASP A 169 52.24 1.40 -26.03
C ASP A 169 52.32 0.92 -24.57
N ALA A 170 53.52 0.53 -24.13
CA ALA A 170 53.76 0.07 -22.77
C ALA A 170 53.67 1.21 -21.74
N LEU A 171 53.87 2.47 -22.16
CA LEU A 171 53.74 3.66 -21.33
C LEU A 171 52.29 4.19 -21.27
N VAL A 172 51.42 3.84 -22.23
CA VAL A 172 50.06 4.42 -22.37
C VAL A 172 48.98 3.65 -21.58
N GLN A 173 49.13 2.35 -21.32
CA GLN A 173 48.02 1.45 -20.88
C GLN A 173 47.53 1.50 -19.41
N ARG A 174 47.81 2.53 -18.60
CA ARG A 174 47.49 2.49 -17.14
C ARG A 174 46.13 3.07 -16.70
N ASP A 175 45.51 3.97 -17.48
CA ASP A 175 44.34 4.74 -16.98
C ASP A 175 42.96 4.10 -17.28
N ALA A 176 42.82 3.32 -18.37
CA ALA A 176 41.53 2.77 -18.80
C ALA A 176 41.02 1.64 -17.88
N SER A 177 41.90 0.72 -17.48
CA SER A 177 41.54 -0.52 -16.77
C SER A 177 41.08 -0.32 -15.32
N ARG A 178 41.37 0.84 -14.70
CA ARG A 178 40.89 1.18 -13.34
C ARG A 178 39.47 1.75 -13.36
N ARG A 179 39.12 2.52 -14.38
CA ARG A 179 37.77 3.10 -14.51
C ARG A 179 36.73 2.01 -14.78
N ILE A 180 37.02 1.09 -15.69
CA ILE A 180 36.12 -0.03 -16.03
C ILE A 180 35.84 -0.90 -14.80
N ARG A 181 36.87 -1.24 -14.00
CA ARG A 181 36.69 -2.02 -12.77
C ARG A 181 35.83 -1.33 -11.71
N ARG A 182 35.98 -0.01 -11.53
CA ARG A 182 35.15 0.76 -10.60
C ARG A 182 33.70 0.85 -11.05
N VAL A 183 33.47 1.10 -12.34
CA VAL A 183 32.11 1.16 -12.90
C VAL A 183 31.43 -0.20 -12.72
N MET A 184 32.07 -1.31 -13.12
CA MET A 184 31.50 -2.66 -12.96
C MET A 184 31.16 -3.01 -11.51
N ALA A 185 32.00 -2.63 -10.54
CA ALA A 185 31.70 -2.85 -9.12
C ALA A 185 30.47 -2.07 -8.64
N VAL A 186 30.31 -0.81 -9.08
CA VAL A 186 29.14 0.02 -8.75
C VAL A 186 27.87 -0.53 -9.40
N THR A 187 27.92 -0.90 -10.69
CA THR A 187 26.74 -1.45 -11.38
C THR A 187 26.34 -2.81 -10.81
N GLY A 188 27.31 -3.66 -10.47
CA GLY A 188 27.05 -4.95 -9.81
C GLY A 188 26.42 -4.77 -8.42
N GLY A 189 26.93 -3.83 -7.62
CA GLY A 189 26.34 -3.49 -6.32
C GLY A 189 24.92 -2.95 -6.44
N ALA A 190 24.66 -2.07 -7.42
CA ALA A 190 23.32 -1.55 -7.68
C ALA A 190 22.33 -2.65 -8.08
N LEU A 191 22.74 -3.61 -8.91
CA LEU A 191 21.89 -4.74 -9.31
C LEU A 191 21.53 -5.63 -8.11
N VAL A 192 22.48 -5.92 -7.23
CA VAL A 192 22.23 -6.70 -6.00
C VAL A 192 21.24 -5.96 -5.08
N ALA A 193 21.39 -4.64 -4.94
CA ALA A 193 20.46 -3.84 -4.13
C ALA A 193 19.03 -3.86 -4.70
N VAL A 194 18.87 -3.76 -6.02
CA VAL A 194 17.56 -3.86 -6.68
C VAL A 194 16.94 -5.23 -6.48
N LEU A 195 17.71 -6.32 -6.65
CA LEU A 195 17.22 -7.67 -6.42
C LEU A 195 16.82 -7.90 -4.95
N ALA A 196 17.58 -7.36 -4.00
CA ALA A 196 17.23 -7.40 -2.58
C ALA A 196 15.94 -6.64 -2.29
N MET A 197 15.75 -5.45 -2.88
CA MET A 197 14.49 -4.70 -2.75
C MET A 197 13.29 -5.44 -3.35
N ILE A 198 13.46 -6.07 -4.51
CA ILE A 198 12.42 -6.91 -5.13
C ILE A 198 12.07 -8.08 -4.20
N GLY A 199 13.08 -8.78 -3.67
CA GLY A 199 12.87 -9.87 -2.71
C GLY A 199 12.14 -9.42 -1.44
N MET A 200 12.54 -8.29 -0.85
CA MET A 200 11.86 -7.70 0.31
C MET A 200 10.43 -7.28 -0.01
N THR A 201 10.18 -6.72 -1.20
CA THR A 201 8.83 -6.32 -1.63
C THR A 201 7.93 -7.55 -1.80
N ILE A 202 8.43 -8.60 -2.45
CA ILE A 202 7.69 -9.86 -2.60
C ILE A 202 7.38 -10.46 -1.23
N PHE A 203 8.37 -10.52 -0.33
CA PHE A 203 8.18 -11.00 1.04
C PHE A 203 7.14 -10.17 1.80
N ALA A 204 7.18 -8.85 1.71
CA ALA A 204 6.22 -7.96 2.36
C ALA A 204 4.79 -8.14 1.81
N LEU A 205 4.64 -8.29 0.49
CA LEU A 205 3.35 -8.56 -0.13
C LEU A 205 2.80 -9.94 0.23
N GLN A 206 3.65 -10.96 0.25
CA GLN A 206 3.25 -12.30 0.66
C GLN A 206 2.83 -12.34 2.12
N SER A 207 3.60 -11.72 3.01
CA SER A 207 3.26 -11.62 4.44
C SER A 207 1.94 -10.87 4.65
N ARG A 208 1.67 -9.80 3.89
CA ARG A 208 0.39 -9.08 3.94
C ARG A 208 -0.77 -9.96 3.47
N ASN A 209 -0.60 -10.68 2.36
CA ASN A 209 -1.64 -11.56 1.82
C ASN A 209 -1.93 -12.74 2.75
N GLU A 210 -0.90 -13.35 3.36
CA GLU A 210 -1.08 -14.42 4.34
C GLU A 210 -1.83 -13.93 5.58
N ALA A 211 -1.51 -12.73 6.09
CA ALA A 211 -2.23 -12.13 7.20
C ALA A 211 -3.71 -11.86 6.85
N GLN A 212 -3.98 -11.31 5.67
CA GLN A 212 -5.35 -11.09 5.19
C GLN A 212 -6.12 -12.41 5.00
N HIS A 213 -5.46 -13.47 4.53
CA HIS A 213 -6.09 -14.78 4.37
C HIS A 213 -6.46 -15.38 5.73
N GLN A 214 -5.57 -15.35 6.71
CA GLN A 214 -5.85 -15.83 8.07
C GLN A 214 -6.99 -15.03 8.72
N GLN A 215 -7.02 -13.70 8.50
CA GLN A 215 -8.12 -12.86 8.96
C GLN A 215 -9.43 -13.23 8.29
N ALA A 216 -9.45 -13.39 6.97
CA ALA A 216 -10.65 -13.77 6.23
C ALA A 216 -11.18 -15.16 6.63
N GLU A 217 -10.31 -16.13 6.91
CA GLU A 217 -10.72 -17.44 7.44
C GLU A 217 -11.33 -17.32 8.84
N ALA A 218 -10.69 -16.58 9.75
CA ALA A 218 -11.20 -16.38 11.10
C ALA A 218 -12.55 -15.63 11.10
N GLU A 219 -12.67 -14.58 10.29
CA GLU A 219 -13.90 -13.81 10.14
C GLU A 219 -14.98 -14.62 9.41
N GLY A 220 -14.62 -15.52 8.49
CA GLY A 220 -15.54 -16.48 7.89
C GLY A 220 -16.14 -17.45 8.91
N LEU A 221 -15.34 -17.90 9.89
CA LEU A 221 -15.85 -18.68 11.02
C LEU A 221 -16.80 -17.86 11.90
N VAL A 222 -16.48 -16.58 12.15
CA VAL A 222 -17.38 -15.66 12.87
C VAL A 222 -18.70 -15.48 12.12
N GLU A 223 -18.66 -15.31 10.80
CA GLU A 223 -19.85 -15.21 9.97
C GLU A 223 -20.72 -16.46 10.11
N PHE A 224 -20.14 -17.65 9.91
CA PHE A 224 -20.83 -18.93 10.08
C PHE A 224 -21.46 -19.08 11.47
N MET A 225 -20.76 -18.61 12.51
CA MET A 225 -21.26 -18.64 13.89
C MET A 225 -22.49 -17.73 14.07
N LEU A 226 -22.54 -16.59 13.39
CA LEU A 226 -23.63 -15.61 13.47
C LEU A 226 -24.84 -15.96 12.62
N THR A 227 -24.65 -16.62 11.48
CA THR A 227 -25.73 -16.98 10.55
C THR A 227 -26.23 -18.39 10.80
N ASP A 228 -25.44 -19.38 10.44
CA ASP A 228 -25.84 -20.78 10.34
C ASP A 228 -25.98 -21.40 11.73
N LEU A 229 -24.91 -21.33 12.53
CA LEU A 229 -24.89 -21.91 13.87
C LEU A 229 -25.94 -21.23 14.78
N ARG A 230 -26.09 -19.91 14.68
CA ARG A 230 -27.14 -19.18 15.43
C ARG A 230 -28.53 -19.66 15.06
N THR A 231 -28.79 -19.87 13.77
CA THR A 231 -30.10 -20.35 13.29
C THR A 231 -30.39 -21.75 13.81
N GLU A 232 -29.42 -22.67 13.73
CA GLU A 232 -29.56 -24.03 14.25
C GLU A 232 -29.76 -24.05 15.77
N LEU A 233 -28.94 -23.31 16.53
CA LEU A 233 -29.00 -23.27 17.99
C LEU A 233 -30.27 -22.58 18.50
N LYS A 234 -30.79 -21.56 17.80
CA LYS A 234 -32.12 -20.99 18.07
C LYS A 234 -33.21 -22.05 17.86
N GLY A 235 -33.13 -22.83 16.78
CA GLY A 235 -34.09 -23.90 16.47
C GLY A 235 -34.19 -24.98 17.55
N VAL A 236 -33.08 -25.32 18.20
CA VAL A 236 -33.04 -26.32 19.30
C VAL A 236 -33.06 -25.72 20.71
N GLY A 237 -33.22 -24.40 20.84
CA GLY A 237 -33.31 -23.72 22.14
C GLY A 237 -32.00 -23.64 22.94
N ARG A 238 -30.84 -23.83 22.31
CA ARG A 238 -29.50 -23.84 22.96
C ARG A 238 -28.80 -22.48 22.92
N LEU A 239 -29.50 -21.44 23.38
CA LEU A 239 -28.97 -20.06 23.44
C LEU A 239 -27.79 -19.91 24.43
N ASP A 240 -27.64 -20.84 25.37
CA ASP A 240 -26.49 -20.92 26.29
C ASP A 240 -25.17 -21.13 25.54
N VAL A 241 -25.18 -21.94 24.48
CA VAL A 241 -24.00 -22.18 23.64
C VAL A 241 -23.66 -20.95 22.81
N MET A 242 -24.69 -20.26 22.29
CA MET A 242 -24.50 -19.02 21.52
C MET A 242 -23.82 -17.92 22.32
N THR A 243 -24.06 -17.85 23.63
CA THR A 243 -23.44 -16.82 24.48
C THR A 243 -21.91 -16.98 24.51
N LYS A 244 -21.41 -18.20 24.72
CA LYS A 244 -19.97 -18.49 24.72
C LYS A 244 -19.32 -18.25 23.37
N VAL A 245 -20.03 -18.58 22.29
CA VAL A 245 -19.56 -18.36 20.93
C VAL A 245 -19.41 -16.87 20.64
N ASN A 246 -20.40 -16.06 21.03
CA ASN A 246 -20.34 -14.62 20.87
C ASN A 246 -19.24 -13.99 21.72
N GLU A 247 -19.07 -14.42 22.98
CA GLU A 247 -17.96 -13.97 23.84
C GLU A 247 -16.60 -14.25 23.18
N ARG A 248 -16.38 -15.47 22.67
CA ARG A 248 -15.15 -15.82 21.97
C ARG A 248 -14.90 -14.99 20.72
N ALA A 249 -15.97 -14.65 19.98
CA ALA A 249 -15.89 -13.79 18.81
C ALA A 249 -15.58 -12.34 19.18
N MET A 250 -16.09 -11.85 20.32
CA MET A 250 -15.74 -10.53 20.84
C MET A 250 -14.27 -10.46 21.29
N ASP A 251 -13.78 -11.48 22.02
CA ASP A 251 -12.37 -11.58 22.42
C ASP A 251 -11.44 -11.48 21.20
N TYR A 252 -11.81 -12.13 20.08
CA TYR A 252 -11.03 -12.08 18.83
C TYR A 252 -10.86 -10.65 18.28
N TYR A 253 -11.86 -9.78 18.41
CA TYR A 253 -11.75 -8.38 17.97
C TYR A 253 -11.02 -7.51 19.00
N GLU A 254 -11.18 -7.78 20.29
CA GLU A 254 -10.48 -7.05 21.35
C GLU A 254 -8.97 -7.34 21.38
N ASP A 255 -8.58 -8.57 21.05
CA ASP A 255 -7.18 -9.00 20.99
C ASP A 255 -6.39 -8.39 19.80
N GLN A 256 -7.06 -7.78 18.81
CA GLN A 256 -6.43 -7.21 17.62
C GLN A 256 -5.85 -5.80 17.81
N GLY A 257 -5.99 -5.22 19.00
CA GLY A 257 -5.43 -3.90 19.33
C GLY A 257 -6.49 -2.81 19.40
N ASP A 258 -6.20 -1.63 18.85
CA ASP A 258 -7.17 -0.53 18.86
C ASP A 258 -8.31 -0.82 17.87
N LEU A 259 -9.54 -0.84 18.37
CA LEU A 259 -10.74 -1.05 17.57
C LEU A 259 -10.86 0.01 16.45
N SER A 260 -10.30 1.21 16.61
CA SER A 260 -10.35 2.23 15.56
C SER A 260 -9.51 1.88 14.33
N ASP A 261 -8.52 1.01 14.49
CA ASP A 261 -7.57 0.61 13.44
C ASP A 261 -8.06 -0.60 12.64
N LEU A 262 -9.14 -1.25 13.10
CA LEU A 262 -9.74 -2.38 12.42
C LEU A 262 -10.32 -1.98 11.05
N PRO A 263 -10.25 -2.89 10.05
CA PRO A 263 -10.94 -2.70 8.79
C PRO A 263 -12.44 -2.47 8.96
N ALA A 264 -13.04 -1.70 8.05
CA ALA A 264 -14.47 -1.37 8.10
C ALA A 264 -15.35 -2.63 8.17
N GLU A 265 -15.05 -3.65 7.36
CA GLU A 265 -15.84 -4.89 7.37
C GLU A 265 -15.74 -5.66 8.70
N SER A 266 -14.57 -5.66 9.35
CA SER A 266 -14.37 -6.27 10.66
C SER A 266 -15.22 -5.57 11.73
N LEU A 267 -15.29 -4.24 11.65
CA LEU A 267 -16.16 -3.43 12.51
C LEU A 267 -17.65 -3.69 12.24
N GLU A 268 -18.05 -3.88 10.98
CA GLU A 268 -19.42 -4.25 10.61
C GLU A 268 -19.81 -5.62 11.17
N ARG A 269 -18.93 -6.63 11.06
CA ARG A 269 -19.11 -7.96 11.68
C ARG A 269 -19.25 -7.84 13.19
N ARG A 270 -18.37 -7.08 13.85
CA ARG A 270 -18.45 -6.82 15.30
C ARG A 270 -19.77 -6.18 15.71
N ALA A 271 -20.25 -5.17 14.98
CA ALA A 271 -21.53 -4.53 15.25
C ALA A 271 -22.71 -5.52 15.17
N ARG A 272 -22.69 -6.44 14.19
CA ARG A 272 -23.71 -7.50 14.08
C ARG A 272 -23.67 -8.49 15.25
N ILE A 273 -22.49 -8.83 15.77
CA ILE A 273 -22.36 -9.65 16.99
C ILE A 273 -23.00 -8.92 18.17
N LEU A 274 -22.70 -7.63 18.33
CA LEU A 274 -23.28 -6.82 19.40
C LEU A 274 -24.81 -6.73 19.29
N HIS A 275 -25.37 -6.59 18.08
CA HIS A 275 -26.82 -6.68 17.87
C HIS A 275 -27.37 -8.05 18.30
N ALA A 276 -26.73 -9.15 17.88
CA ALA A 276 -27.16 -10.50 18.22
C ALA A 276 -27.12 -10.77 19.73
N MET A 277 -26.05 -10.33 20.41
CA MET A 277 -25.93 -10.43 21.86
C MET A 277 -26.94 -9.52 22.59
N GLY A 278 -27.23 -8.33 22.05
CA GLY A 278 -28.25 -7.43 22.59
C GLY A 278 -29.65 -8.04 22.50
N GLU A 279 -29.99 -8.69 21.38
CA GLU A 279 -31.24 -9.43 21.21
C GLU A 279 -31.36 -10.56 22.25
N ASP A 280 -30.26 -11.28 22.53
CA ASP A 280 -30.25 -12.37 23.50
C ASP A 280 -30.46 -11.87 24.93
N ASP A 281 -29.88 -10.73 25.29
CA ASP A 281 -30.08 -10.11 26.61
C ASP A 281 -31.49 -9.51 26.77
N GLU A 282 -32.04 -8.91 25.70
CA GLU A 282 -33.42 -8.43 25.68
C GLU A 282 -34.41 -9.57 25.95
N LYS A 283 -34.22 -10.73 25.30
CA LYS A 283 -35.07 -11.92 25.52
C LYS A 283 -35.01 -12.47 26.94
N ARG A 284 -33.89 -12.26 27.65
CA ARG A 284 -33.74 -12.63 29.06
C ARG A 284 -34.34 -11.58 30.00
N GLY A 285 -34.67 -10.39 29.49
CA GLY A 285 -35.16 -9.25 30.25
C GLY A 285 -34.07 -8.34 30.81
N ASP A 286 -32.80 -8.56 30.44
CA ASP A 286 -31.64 -7.77 30.87
C ASP A 286 -31.51 -6.49 30.00
N LEU A 287 -32.51 -5.61 30.05
CA LEU A 287 -32.63 -4.45 29.15
C LEU A 287 -31.41 -3.50 29.20
N ASP A 288 -30.80 -3.32 30.37
CA ASP A 288 -29.62 -2.45 30.51
C ASP A 288 -28.40 -3.01 29.77
N LYS A 289 -28.18 -4.33 29.82
CA LYS A 289 -27.10 -4.99 29.09
C LYS A 289 -27.36 -4.97 27.59
N ALA A 290 -28.61 -5.16 27.18
CA ALA A 290 -29.02 -5.06 25.79
C ALA A 290 -28.77 -3.65 25.25
N LEU A 291 -29.19 -2.61 25.99
CA LEU A 291 -28.98 -1.22 25.63
C LEU A 291 -27.50 -0.88 25.46
N ALA A 292 -26.65 -1.31 26.39
CA ALA A 292 -25.21 -1.07 26.31
C ALA A 292 -24.61 -1.63 25.01
N LYS A 293 -24.99 -2.86 24.62
CA LYS A 293 -24.50 -3.49 23.38
C LYS A 293 -25.04 -2.82 22.13
N PHE A 294 -26.34 -2.49 22.10
CA PHE A 294 -26.93 -1.76 20.98
C PHE A 294 -26.35 -0.36 20.83
N THR A 295 -26.04 0.33 21.93
CA THR A 295 -25.40 1.65 21.91
C THR A 295 -23.97 1.59 21.36
N GLU A 296 -23.20 0.57 21.73
CA GLU A 296 -21.87 0.37 21.15
C GLU A 296 -21.93 0.01 19.67
N ALA A 297 -22.87 -0.85 19.26
CA ALA A 297 -23.11 -1.15 17.84
C ALA A 297 -23.55 0.10 17.06
N HIS A 298 -24.41 0.93 17.66
CA HIS A 298 -24.84 2.22 17.11
C HIS A 298 -23.65 3.14 16.84
N ARG A 299 -22.79 3.36 17.84
CA ARG A 299 -21.56 4.18 17.70
C ARG A 299 -20.66 3.69 16.56
N VAL A 300 -20.48 2.38 16.43
CA VAL A 300 -19.64 1.79 15.37
C VAL A 300 -20.28 1.98 13.99
N THR A 301 -21.57 1.65 13.86
CA THR A 301 -22.29 1.76 12.58
C THR A 301 -22.47 3.20 12.12
N GLU A 302 -22.66 4.14 13.05
CA GLU A 302 -22.70 5.59 12.77
C GLU A 302 -21.37 6.06 12.16
N ALA A 303 -20.24 5.69 12.78
CA ALA A 303 -18.92 6.05 12.30
C ALA A 303 -18.61 5.43 10.92
N LEU A 304 -19.08 4.21 10.65
CA LEU A 304 -18.92 3.55 9.35
C LEU A 304 -19.77 4.21 8.27
N LEU A 305 -21.03 4.53 8.57
CA LEU A 305 -21.92 5.24 7.67
C LEU A 305 -21.38 6.64 7.34
N ALA A 306 -20.85 7.36 8.33
CA ALA A 306 -20.25 8.69 8.10
C ALA A 306 -19.06 8.65 7.13
N ARG A 307 -18.34 7.52 7.02
CA ARG A 307 -17.22 7.34 6.08
C ARG A 307 -17.67 7.01 4.66
N ASP A 308 -18.85 6.43 4.48
CA ASP A 308 -19.41 6.04 3.18
C ASP A 308 -20.95 6.12 3.20
N PRO A 309 -21.52 7.34 3.11
CA PRO A 309 -22.93 7.58 3.37
C PRO A 309 -23.89 6.99 2.33
N GLU A 310 -23.38 6.64 1.14
CA GLU A 310 -24.20 6.14 0.03
C GLU A 310 -24.23 4.60 -0.04
N ASN A 311 -23.44 3.91 0.78
CA ASN A 311 -23.34 2.46 0.76
C ASN A 311 -24.57 1.80 1.41
N PRO A 312 -25.35 1.00 0.66
CA PRO A 312 -26.57 0.37 1.17
C PRO A 312 -26.35 -0.54 2.38
N ASP A 313 -25.23 -1.26 2.45
CA ASP A 313 -24.97 -2.16 3.57
C ASP A 313 -24.68 -1.39 4.86
N ARG A 314 -24.02 -0.22 4.76
CA ARG A 314 -23.78 0.66 5.90
C ARG A 314 -25.02 1.40 6.34
N ILE A 315 -25.84 1.88 5.39
CA ILE A 315 -27.15 2.45 5.69
C ILE A 315 -28.00 1.41 6.43
N PHE A 316 -28.03 0.17 5.94
CA PHE A 316 -28.75 -0.92 6.59
C PHE A 316 -28.19 -1.24 7.98
N GLY A 317 -26.87 -1.39 8.12
CA GLY A 317 -26.23 -1.69 9.41
C GLY A 317 -26.55 -0.63 10.47
N HIS A 318 -26.53 0.65 10.10
CA HIS A 318 -26.91 1.73 11.01
C HIS A 318 -28.42 1.77 11.28
N ALA A 319 -29.26 1.52 10.26
CA ALA A 319 -30.70 1.41 10.41
C ALA A 319 -31.11 0.33 11.44
N GLN A 320 -30.41 -0.81 11.47
CA GLN A 320 -30.62 -1.84 12.51
C GLN A 320 -30.27 -1.32 13.91
N SER A 321 -29.19 -0.55 14.05
CA SER A 321 -28.82 0.08 15.33
C SER A 321 -29.88 1.09 15.81
N GLU A 322 -30.37 1.94 14.91
CA GLU A 322 -31.46 2.89 15.19
C GLU A 322 -32.72 2.15 15.69
N TYR A 323 -33.11 1.07 15.03
CA TYR A 323 -34.23 0.24 15.46
C TYR A 323 -34.04 -0.30 16.88
N TRP A 324 -32.91 -0.95 17.16
CA TRP A 324 -32.70 -1.66 18.42
C TRP A 324 -32.58 -0.74 19.63
N VAL A 325 -31.87 0.40 19.49
CA VAL A 325 -31.82 1.41 20.57
C VAL A 325 -33.21 1.98 20.83
N GLY A 326 -33.96 2.31 19.76
CA GLY A 326 -35.35 2.76 19.88
C GLY A 326 -36.28 1.73 20.51
N TYR A 327 -36.07 0.44 20.23
CA TYR A 327 -36.86 -0.67 20.78
C TYR A 327 -36.63 -0.86 22.28
N ILE A 328 -35.39 -0.74 22.77
CA ILE A 328 -35.16 -0.77 24.23
C ILE A 328 -35.82 0.43 24.92
N ALA A 329 -35.70 1.63 24.35
CA ALA A 329 -36.41 2.80 24.86
C ALA A 329 -37.94 2.58 24.88
N TYR A 330 -38.48 1.90 23.86
CA TYR A 330 -39.91 1.58 23.79
C TYR A 330 -40.33 0.63 24.93
N LEU A 331 -39.54 -0.41 25.19
CA LEU A 331 -39.80 -1.33 26.31
C LEU A 331 -39.74 -0.61 27.67
N GLN A 332 -38.86 0.39 27.79
CA GLN A 332 -38.74 1.24 28.97
C GLN A 332 -39.81 2.35 29.04
N LYS A 333 -40.67 2.48 28.02
CA LYS A 333 -41.70 3.51 27.88
C LYS A 333 -41.17 4.94 27.73
N ASP A 334 -39.93 5.08 27.28
CA ASP A 334 -39.34 6.37 26.89
C ASP A 334 -39.76 6.72 25.46
N TRP A 335 -40.99 7.25 25.34
CA TRP A 335 -41.61 7.54 24.05
C TRP A 335 -40.91 8.61 23.23
N GLU A 336 -40.17 9.52 23.86
CA GLU A 336 -39.44 10.59 23.17
C GLU A 336 -38.19 10.01 22.49
N THR A 337 -37.41 9.23 23.25
CA THR A 337 -36.24 8.53 22.71
C THR A 337 -36.65 7.54 21.63
N THR A 338 -37.72 6.75 21.83
CA THR A 338 -38.23 5.84 20.78
C THR A 338 -38.58 6.57 19.50
N GLU A 339 -39.32 7.69 19.59
CA GLU A 339 -39.74 8.45 18.40
C GLU A 339 -38.53 8.96 17.63
N ARG A 340 -37.51 9.47 18.31
CA ARG A 340 -36.27 9.95 17.68
C ARG A 340 -35.58 8.84 16.88
N TYR A 341 -35.25 7.73 17.53
CA TYR A 341 -34.52 6.63 16.89
C TYR A 341 -35.34 5.93 15.80
N TRP A 342 -36.65 5.72 15.99
CA TRP A 342 -37.47 5.08 14.96
C TRP A 342 -37.81 6.00 13.79
N THR A 343 -37.81 7.32 13.99
CA THR A 343 -37.90 8.28 12.88
C THR A 343 -36.65 8.23 12.00
N GLU A 344 -35.47 8.11 12.61
CA GLU A 344 -34.22 7.95 11.85
C GLU A 344 -34.12 6.57 11.19
N TYR A 345 -34.54 5.50 11.86
CA TYR A 345 -34.68 4.18 11.22
C TYR A 345 -35.56 4.26 9.95
N LYS A 346 -36.70 4.97 10.01
CA LYS A 346 -37.55 5.21 8.84
C LYS A 346 -36.86 6.04 7.75
N SER A 347 -36.06 7.04 8.12
CA SER A 347 -35.33 7.89 7.16
C SER A 347 -34.33 7.03 6.35
N LEU A 348 -33.58 6.16 7.03
CA LEU A 348 -32.59 5.25 6.46
C LEU A 348 -33.26 4.14 5.64
N ALA A 349 -34.33 3.52 6.14
CA ALA A 349 -35.09 2.51 5.40
C ALA A 349 -35.68 3.08 4.09
N ARG A 350 -36.15 4.33 4.12
CA ARG A 350 -36.60 5.03 2.92
C ARG A 350 -35.46 5.31 1.94
N LEU A 351 -34.25 5.60 2.43
CA LEU A 351 -33.07 5.77 1.57
C LEU A 351 -32.71 4.46 0.87
N LEU A 352 -32.74 3.32 1.59
CA LEU A 352 -32.53 1.98 1.02
C LEU A 352 -33.56 1.64 -0.06
N SER A 353 -34.85 1.89 0.21
CA SER A 353 -35.92 1.65 -0.75
C SER A 353 -35.78 2.52 -2.01
N LYS A 354 -35.23 3.74 -1.91
CA LYS A 354 -34.91 4.58 -3.08
C LYS A 354 -33.74 4.04 -3.90
N HIS A 355 -32.78 3.36 -3.27
CA HIS A 355 -31.64 2.78 -3.97
C HIS A 355 -32.07 1.61 -4.86
N ASP A 356 -32.95 0.74 -4.36
CA ASP A 356 -33.61 -0.30 -5.15
C ASP A 356 -35.05 -0.54 -4.66
N ASN A 357 -36.00 0.02 -5.39
CA ASN A 357 -37.43 -0.03 -5.05
C ASN A 357 -38.11 -1.35 -5.40
N LYS A 358 -37.36 -2.32 -5.93
CA LYS A 358 -37.87 -3.67 -6.22
C LYS A 358 -37.21 -4.73 -5.34
N LEU A 359 -36.20 -4.38 -4.55
CA LEU A 359 -35.58 -5.34 -3.65
C LEU A 359 -36.50 -5.58 -2.44
N PRO A 360 -37.05 -6.80 -2.25
CA PRO A 360 -38.00 -7.06 -1.17
C PRO A 360 -37.42 -6.78 0.22
N LYS A 361 -36.10 -6.93 0.38
CA LYS A 361 -35.37 -6.62 1.61
C LYS A 361 -35.60 -5.17 2.04
N TRP A 362 -35.40 -4.20 1.15
CA TRP A 362 -35.50 -2.77 1.48
C TRP A 362 -36.93 -2.28 1.65
N LEU A 363 -37.86 -2.81 0.84
CA LEU A 363 -39.30 -2.54 1.04
C LEU A 363 -39.78 -3.05 2.40
N ARG A 364 -39.32 -4.25 2.80
CA ARG A 364 -39.67 -4.83 4.10
C ARG A 364 -39.14 -4.00 5.27
N GLU A 365 -37.90 -3.50 5.19
CA GLU A 365 -37.34 -2.57 6.19
C GLU A 365 -38.18 -1.30 6.35
N LEU A 366 -38.63 -0.69 5.23
CA LEU A 366 -39.49 0.48 5.29
C LEU A 366 -40.85 0.17 5.94
N GLY A 367 -41.44 -0.98 5.59
CA GLY A 367 -42.67 -1.47 6.20
C GLY A 367 -42.53 -1.72 7.72
N TYR A 368 -41.39 -2.25 8.17
CA TYR A 368 -41.09 -2.39 9.59
C TYR A 368 -40.95 -1.04 10.30
N ALA A 369 -40.19 -0.10 9.72
CA ALA A 369 -39.98 1.21 10.30
C ALA A 369 -41.29 2.02 10.48
N GLU A 370 -42.14 2.04 9.45
CA GLU A 370 -43.47 2.66 9.54
C GLU A 370 -44.38 1.91 10.51
N GLY A 371 -44.26 0.59 10.52
CA GLY A 371 -44.96 -0.27 11.46
C GLY A 371 -44.62 0.03 12.92
N ASN A 372 -43.38 0.34 13.22
CA ASN A 372 -42.91 0.70 14.55
C ASN A 372 -43.47 2.06 15.00
N LEU A 373 -43.47 3.06 14.12
CA LEU A 373 -44.09 4.36 14.41
C LEU A 373 -45.61 4.25 14.60
N CYS A 374 -46.29 3.40 13.81
CA CYS A 374 -47.69 3.05 14.05
C CYS A 374 -47.89 2.51 15.46
N THR A 375 -47.11 1.48 15.87
CA THR A 375 -47.18 0.90 17.22
C THR A 375 -46.93 1.93 18.32
N LEU A 376 -45.86 2.73 18.20
CA LEU A 376 -45.56 3.80 19.15
C LEU A 376 -46.74 4.77 19.31
N SER A 377 -47.36 5.17 18.19
CA SER A 377 -48.49 6.09 18.21
C SER A 377 -49.73 5.49 18.90
N LEU A 378 -49.92 4.17 18.83
CA LEU A 378 -51.04 3.47 19.46
C LEU A 378 -50.86 3.26 20.97
N ASP A 379 -49.63 3.12 21.43
CA ASP A 379 -49.32 2.92 22.86
C ASP A 379 -49.22 4.23 23.65
N ARG A 380 -49.04 5.35 22.96
CA ARG A 380 -49.20 6.67 23.57
C ARG A 380 -50.63 6.85 24.10
N THR A 381 -50.76 7.44 25.29
CA THR A 381 -52.06 7.69 25.91
C THR A 381 -52.90 8.72 25.15
N ASP A 382 -52.24 9.59 24.40
CA ASP A 382 -52.89 10.65 23.61
C ASP A 382 -53.39 10.12 22.27
N ARG A 383 -54.69 9.81 22.21
CA ARG A 383 -55.35 9.31 21.00
C ARG A 383 -55.35 10.30 19.84
N SER A 384 -55.09 11.60 20.07
CA SER A 384 -55.00 12.59 18.99
C SER A 384 -53.71 12.45 18.18
N LYS A 385 -52.73 11.70 18.68
CA LYS A 385 -51.40 11.48 18.08
C LYS A 385 -51.25 10.14 17.38
N ILE A 386 -52.35 9.40 17.13
CA ILE A 386 -52.28 8.14 16.39
C ILE A 386 -51.89 8.44 14.94
N ASP A 387 -50.79 7.86 14.48
CA ASP A 387 -50.27 8.02 13.12
C ASP A 387 -50.92 6.99 12.19
N TYR A 388 -52.11 7.33 11.72
CA TYR A 388 -52.87 6.49 10.78
C TYR A 388 -52.15 6.28 9.46
N GLU A 389 -51.37 7.28 9.02
CA GLU A 389 -50.63 7.22 7.77
C GLU A 389 -49.55 6.14 7.90
N ALA A 390 -48.72 6.18 8.95
CA ALA A 390 -47.72 5.15 9.21
C ALA A 390 -48.34 3.74 9.29
N CYS A 391 -49.50 3.58 9.95
CA CYS A 391 -50.17 2.28 10.00
C CYS A 391 -50.62 1.78 8.61
N SER A 392 -51.16 2.67 7.77
CA SER A 392 -51.62 2.31 6.44
C SER A 392 -50.48 2.09 5.44
N SER A 393 -49.42 2.91 5.50
CA SER A 393 -48.26 2.80 4.64
C SER A 393 -47.46 1.55 4.96
N ALA A 394 -47.29 1.21 6.25
CA ALA A 394 -46.68 -0.06 6.65
C ALA A 394 -47.39 -1.29 6.06
N LEU A 395 -48.73 -1.27 5.98
CA LEU A 395 -49.51 -2.33 5.32
C LEU A 395 -49.27 -2.35 3.80
N ALA A 396 -49.24 -1.19 3.16
CA ALA A 396 -49.00 -1.07 1.73
C ALA A 396 -47.61 -1.59 1.34
N GLU A 397 -46.58 -1.25 2.11
CA GLU A 397 -45.20 -1.73 1.87
C GLU A 397 -45.09 -3.25 2.02
N MET A 398 -45.70 -3.83 3.07
CA MET A 398 -45.70 -5.30 3.23
C MET A 398 -46.51 -6.01 2.14
N GLN A 399 -47.58 -5.38 1.63
CA GLN A 399 -48.30 -5.89 0.47
C GLN A 399 -47.43 -5.87 -0.77
N ALA A 400 -46.67 -4.81 -1.02
CA ALA A 400 -45.72 -4.75 -2.13
C ALA A 400 -44.62 -5.83 -2.02
N VAL A 401 -44.11 -6.10 -0.81
CA VAL A 401 -43.18 -7.22 -0.57
C VAL A 401 -43.83 -8.56 -0.94
N ARG A 402 -45.07 -8.80 -0.53
CA ARG A 402 -45.81 -10.03 -0.85
C ARG A 402 -46.15 -10.15 -2.33
N ASP A 403 -46.41 -9.05 -3.03
CA ASP A 403 -46.65 -9.09 -4.47
C ASP A 403 -45.40 -9.56 -5.24
N ILE A 404 -44.21 -9.28 -4.71
CA ILE A 404 -42.94 -9.79 -5.26
C ILE A 404 -42.67 -11.24 -4.80
N LEU A 405 -43.04 -11.57 -3.56
CA LEU A 405 -42.82 -12.88 -2.94
C LEU A 405 -44.15 -13.53 -2.48
N PRO A 406 -45.01 -13.98 -3.41
CA PRO A 406 -46.37 -14.41 -3.09
C PRO A 406 -46.45 -15.68 -2.23
N ASP A 407 -45.44 -16.55 -2.37
CA ASP A 407 -45.34 -17.84 -1.66
C ASP A 407 -44.40 -17.79 -0.44
N ASP A 408 -43.84 -16.61 -0.11
CA ASP A 408 -43.01 -16.44 1.09
C ASP A 408 -43.90 -16.35 2.34
N ASN A 409 -43.86 -17.38 3.17
CA ASN A 409 -44.67 -17.44 4.39
C ASN A 409 -44.38 -16.27 5.33
N ARG A 410 -43.14 -15.78 5.34
CA ARG A 410 -42.78 -14.60 6.13
C ARG A 410 -43.47 -13.34 5.61
N ALA A 411 -43.51 -13.11 4.30
CA ALA A 411 -44.25 -11.99 3.71
C ALA A 411 -45.76 -12.05 4.03
N ILE A 412 -46.35 -13.26 4.04
CA ILE A 412 -47.75 -13.45 4.44
C ILE A 412 -47.97 -13.06 5.92
N LEU A 413 -47.08 -13.52 6.81
CA LEU A 413 -47.12 -13.18 8.23
C LEU A 413 -46.94 -11.67 8.47
N ASP A 414 -46.02 -11.03 7.76
CA ASP A 414 -45.78 -9.58 7.88
C ASP A 414 -47.03 -8.78 7.47
N VAL A 415 -47.68 -9.14 6.34
CA VAL A 415 -48.96 -8.51 5.92
C VAL A 415 -50.07 -8.74 6.95
N ALA A 416 -50.21 -9.97 7.46
CA ALA A 416 -51.22 -10.29 8.48
C ALA A 416 -50.99 -9.47 9.75
N ASN A 417 -49.73 -9.31 10.18
CA ASN A 417 -49.36 -8.49 11.32
C ASN A 417 -49.73 -7.00 11.10
N ARG A 418 -49.47 -6.45 9.90
CA ARG A 418 -49.84 -5.07 9.57
C ARG A 418 -51.36 -4.85 9.54
N HIS A 419 -52.15 -5.82 9.07
CA HIS A 419 -53.61 -5.75 9.18
C HIS A 419 -54.09 -5.66 10.64
N ALA A 420 -53.44 -6.38 11.57
CA ALA A 420 -53.78 -6.32 12.99
C ALA A 420 -53.62 -4.90 13.56
N TRP A 421 -52.45 -4.30 13.34
CA TRP A 421 -52.12 -2.97 13.84
C TRP A 421 -52.98 -1.88 13.20
N PHE A 422 -53.21 -1.94 11.90
CA PHE A 422 -54.08 -0.97 11.23
C PHE A 422 -55.54 -1.12 11.68
N GLY A 423 -56.00 -2.35 11.92
CA GLY A 423 -57.31 -2.62 12.51
C GLY A 423 -57.49 -2.02 13.90
N GLU A 424 -56.46 -2.10 14.76
CA GLU A 424 -56.46 -1.46 16.08
C GLU A 424 -56.46 0.07 15.98
N ALA A 425 -55.67 0.64 15.06
CA ALA A 425 -55.70 2.08 14.80
C ALA A 425 -57.11 2.55 14.43
N LEU A 426 -57.74 1.90 13.44
CA LEU A 426 -59.11 2.21 13.02
C LEU A 426 -60.11 2.06 14.16
N ASN A 427 -59.96 1.03 15.00
CA ASN A 427 -60.81 0.84 16.17
C ASN A 427 -60.69 2.04 17.15
N LYS A 428 -59.46 2.48 17.44
CA LYS A 428 -59.21 3.66 18.31
C LYS A 428 -59.74 4.96 17.69
N LYS A 429 -59.76 5.07 16.35
CA LYS A 429 -60.40 6.16 15.61
C LYS A 429 -61.93 6.17 15.73
N GLY A 430 -62.52 5.03 16.11
CA GLY A 430 -63.96 4.81 16.09
C GLY A 430 -64.49 4.26 14.76
N ASP A 431 -63.62 3.96 13.78
CA ASP A 431 -64.00 3.26 12.55
C ASP A 431 -64.08 1.75 12.78
N LYS A 432 -65.20 1.35 13.40
CA LYS A 432 -65.48 -0.04 13.77
C LYS A 432 -65.62 -0.97 12.56
N HIS A 433 -66.15 -0.47 11.45
CA HIS A 433 -66.32 -1.25 10.23
C HIS A 433 -64.99 -1.44 9.50
N GLY A 434 -64.20 -0.37 9.38
CA GLY A 434 -62.84 -0.44 8.85
C GLY A 434 -61.97 -1.38 9.69
N SER A 435 -62.02 -1.27 11.02
CA SER A 435 -61.33 -2.19 11.92
C SER A 435 -61.72 -3.65 11.69
N LEU A 436 -63.02 -3.97 11.65
CA LEU A 436 -63.48 -5.33 11.39
C LEU A 436 -63.02 -5.84 10.02
N LYS A 437 -62.99 -4.99 8.99
CA LYS A 437 -62.46 -5.35 7.67
C LYS A 437 -61.00 -5.78 7.75
N GLN A 438 -60.16 -5.07 8.50
CA GLN A 438 -58.75 -5.43 8.66
C GLN A 438 -58.58 -6.74 9.45
N TYR A 439 -59.35 -6.94 10.53
CA TYR A 439 -59.28 -8.19 11.29
C TYR A 439 -59.76 -9.41 10.49
N ASN A 440 -60.76 -9.27 9.62
CA ASN A 440 -61.14 -10.33 8.69
C ASN A 440 -60.01 -10.63 7.68
N ALA A 441 -59.39 -9.60 7.10
CA ALA A 441 -58.27 -9.80 6.18
C ALA A 441 -57.09 -10.53 6.85
N GLN A 442 -56.73 -10.16 8.08
CA GLN A 442 -55.74 -10.88 8.89
C GLN A 442 -56.13 -12.35 9.10
N HIS A 443 -57.37 -12.58 9.54
CA HIS A 443 -57.90 -13.92 9.81
C HIS A 443 -57.84 -14.82 8.55
N ASP A 444 -58.26 -14.31 7.40
CA ASP A 444 -58.36 -15.07 6.17
C ASP A 444 -56.97 -15.44 5.62
N LEU A 445 -55.98 -14.55 5.77
CA LEU A 445 -54.59 -14.85 5.41
C LEU A 445 -54.01 -15.96 6.28
N LEU A 446 -54.17 -15.84 7.60
CA LEU A 446 -53.60 -16.81 8.54
C LEU A 446 -54.33 -18.16 8.49
N THR A 447 -55.62 -18.17 8.17
CA THR A 447 -56.37 -19.42 7.94
C THR A 447 -55.81 -20.17 6.74
N LYS A 448 -55.62 -19.48 5.60
CA LYS A 448 -55.00 -20.08 4.40
C LYS A 448 -53.57 -20.54 4.66
N LEU A 449 -52.77 -19.74 5.36
CA LEU A 449 -51.38 -20.11 5.67
C LEU A 449 -51.33 -21.37 6.54
N ARG A 450 -52.24 -21.51 7.53
CA ARG A 450 -52.30 -22.71 8.35
C ARG A 450 -52.75 -23.96 7.57
N GLU A 451 -53.63 -23.80 6.58
CA GLU A 451 -54.01 -24.92 5.70
C GLU A 451 -52.80 -25.44 4.90
N MET A 452 -51.90 -24.54 4.49
CA MET A 452 -50.65 -24.90 3.81
C MET A 452 -49.59 -25.44 4.78
N GLU A 453 -49.55 -24.94 6.02
CA GLU A 453 -48.57 -25.31 7.05
C GLU A 453 -49.23 -25.81 8.35
N PRO A 454 -49.89 -26.99 8.34
CA PRO A 454 -50.68 -27.46 9.48
C PRO A 454 -49.85 -27.72 10.76
N ASN A 455 -48.55 -27.97 10.61
CA ASN A 455 -47.64 -28.22 11.73
C ASN A 455 -46.82 -26.98 12.15
N ASN A 456 -47.08 -25.81 11.54
CA ASN A 456 -46.44 -24.56 11.95
C ASN A 456 -47.21 -23.94 13.13
N PHE A 457 -46.71 -24.17 14.33
CA PHE A 457 -47.35 -23.67 15.56
C PHE A 457 -47.23 -22.15 15.72
N GLU A 458 -46.29 -21.48 15.04
CA GLU A 458 -46.23 -20.01 15.00
C GLU A 458 -47.45 -19.43 14.27
N VAL A 459 -47.79 -19.99 13.11
CA VAL A 459 -48.99 -19.61 12.34
C VAL A 459 -50.26 -19.85 13.16
N THR A 460 -50.31 -20.94 13.93
CA THR A 460 -51.44 -21.24 14.80
C THR A 460 -51.56 -20.23 15.96
N ASP A 461 -50.46 -19.84 16.60
CA ASP A 461 -50.43 -18.79 17.64
C ASP A 461 -50.94 -17.44 17.07
N GLU A 462 -50.45 -17.04 15.89
CA GLU A 462 -50.88 -15.81 15.21
C GLU A 462 -52.37 -15.86 14.80
N LEU A 463 -52.87 -17.01 14.32
CA LEU A 463 -54.28 -17.17 13.98
C LEU A 463 -55.19 -17.03 15.21
N ILE A 464 -54.76 -17.54 16.37
CA ILE A 464 -55.51 -17.35 17.63
C ILE A 464 -55.57 -15.86 17.98
N ARG A 465 -54.45 -15.12 17.86
CA ARG A 465 -54.43 -13.66 18.10
C ARG A 465 -55.34 -12.90 17.14
N ALA A 466 -55.34 -13.27 15.86
CA ALA A 466 -56.26 -12.71 14.87
C ALA A 466 -57.72 -12.96 15.24
N LYS A 467 -58.07 -14.19 15.67
CA LYS A 467 -59.42 -14.52 16.15
C LYS A 467 -59.80 -13.75 17.41
N ILE A 468 -58.88 -13.50 18.34
CA ILE A 468 -59.12 -12.62 19.51
C ILE A 468 -59.51 -11.21 19.06
N SER A 469 -58.73 -10.61 18.15
CA SER A 469 -59.00 -9.27 17.61
C SER A 469 -60.33 -9.23 16.85
N LEU A 470 -60.61 -10.25 16.04
CA LEU A 470 -61.87 -10.41 15.32
C LEU A 470 -63.07 -10.52 16.28
N THR A 471 -62.99 -11.32 17.34
CA THR A 471 -64.02 -11.42 18.38
C THR A 471 -64.28 -10.05 19.02
N LYS A 472 -63.24 -9.28 19.36
CA LYS A 472 -63.37 -7.92 19.91
C LYS A 472 -64.02 -6.96 18.91
N GLY A 473 -63.64 -7.02 17.63
CA GLY A 473 -64.25 -6.22 16.56
C GLY A 473 -65.74 -6.52 16.37
N LEU A 474 -66.11 -7.80 16.31
CA LEU A 474 -67.51 -8.25 16.19
C LEU A 474 -68.37 -7.76 17.37
N LYS A 475 -67.87 -7.86 18.61
CA LYS A 475 -68.55 -7.32 19.79
C LYS A 475 -68.79 -5.82 19.72
N THR A 476 -67.81 -5.08 19.20
CA THR A 476 -67.88 -3.62 19.10
C THR A 476 -68.99 -3.16 18.14
N LEU A 477 -69.38 -4.04 17.21
CA LEU A 477 -70.52 -3.94 16.29
C LEU A 477 -71.77 -4.71 16.76
N ARG A 478 -71.79 -5.22 18.00
CA ARG A 478 -72.89 -5.99 18.61
C ARG A 478 -73.24 -7.30 17.87
N ARG A 479 -72.30 -7.89 17.13
CA ARG A 479 -72.43 -9.18 16.45
C ARG A 479 -72.01 -10.33 17.38
N PHE A 480 -72.77 -10.51 18.47
CA PHE A 480 -72.40 -11.40 19.59
C PHE A 480 -72.37 -12.89 19.24
N ASP A 481 -73.28 -13.34 18.37
CA ASP A 481 -73.35 -14.75 17.98
C ASP A 481 -72.11 -15.17 17.19
N GLU A 482 -71.71 -14.34 16.22
CA GLU A 482 -70.48 -14.55 15.44
C GLU A 482 -69.24 -14.43 16.33
N ALA A 483 -69.21 -13.46 17.25
CA ALA A 483 -68.11 -13.32 18.21
C ALA A 483 -67.94 -14.60 19.07
N THR A 484 -69.04 -15.23 19.45
CA THR A 484 -69.06 -16.48 20.23
C THR A 484 -68.54 -17.67 19.42
N VAL A 485 -68.89 -17.76 18.13
CA VAL A 485 -68.35 -18.81 17.24
C VAL A 485 -66.83 -18.68 17.12
N ILE A 486 -66.34 -17.48 16.78
CA ILE A 486 -64.89 -17.23 16.63
C ILE A 486 -64.13 -17.48 17.94
N LYS A 487 -64.71 -17.09 19.09
CA LYS A 487 -64.13 -17.41 20.41
C LYS A 487 -63.99 -18.93 20.60
N LYS A 488 -65.05 -19.71 20.33
CA LYS A 488 -65.01 -21.18 20.48
C LYS A 488 -63.95 -21.82 19.61
N GLU A 489 -63.80 -21.38 18.37
CA GLU A 489 -62.74 -21.84 17.48
C GLU A 489 -61.36 -21.53 18.04
N SER A 490 -61.12 -20.28 18.45
CA SER A 490 -59.83 -19.89 19.05
C SER A 490 -59.51 -20.66 20.34
N MET A 491 -60.51 -21.00 21.17
CA MET A 491 -60.35 -21.88 22.33
C MET A 491 -59.93 -23.29 21.94
N SER A 492 -60.48 -23.83 20.85
CA SER A 492 -60.10 -25.14 20.34
C SER A 492 -58.61 -25.16 19.94
N LEU A 493 -58.16 -24.12 19.24
CA LEU A 493 -56.77 -23.99 18.80
C LEU A 493 -55.82 -23.77 19.97
N ALA A 494 -56.20 -22.94 20.94
CA ALA A 494 -55.39 -22.73 22.14
C ALA A 494 -55.20 -24.03 22.94
N ARG A 495 -56.23 -24.90 22.99
CA ARG A 495 -56.11 -26.24 23.60
C ARG A 495 -55.21 -27.18 22.80
N GLU A 496 -55.21 -27.07 21.48
CA GLU A 496 -54.32 -27.84 20.59
C GLU A 496 -52.86 -27.49 20.88
N LEU A 497 -52.50 -26.20 20.94
CA LEU A 497 -51.16 -25.75 21.32
C LEU A 497 -50.75 -26.23 22.72
N LEU A 498 -51.62 -26.07 23.72
CA LEU A 498 -51.31 -26.53 25.09
C LEU A 498 -51.17 -28.04 25.22
N LYS A 499 -51.81 -28.84 24.35
CA LYS A 499 -51.58 -30.29 24.32
C LYS A 499 -50.19 -30.62 23.78
N GLN A 500 -49.68 -29.82 22.84
CA GLN A 500 -48.35 -30.00 22.27
C GLN A 500 -47.25 -29.67 23.26
N ASP A 501 -47.36 -28.55 23.98
CA ASP A 501 -46.44 -28.18 25.06
C ASP A 501 -47.21 -27.53 26.22
N PRO A 502 -47.60 -28.33 27.23
CA PRO A 502 -48.30 -27.82 28.41
C PRO A 502 -47.46 -26.84 29.24
N GLY A 503 -46.13 -26.90 29.14
CA GLY A 503 -45.19 -26.05 29.88
C GLY A 503 -44.96 -24.69 29.25
N ASN A 504 -45.43 -24.47 28.02
CA ASN A 504 -45.21 -23.23 27.28
C ASN A 504 -46.00 -22.06 27.89
N ARG A 505 -45.30 -21.18 28.63
CA ARG A 505 -45.90 -20.03 29.30
C ARG A 505 -46.59 -19.05 28.33
N ARG A 506 -46.08 -18.89 27.11
CA ARG A 506 -46.70 -18.03 26.08
C ARG A 506 -48.07 -18.59 25.69
N TRP A 507 -48.17 -19.90 25.47
CA TRP A 507 -49.44 -20.54 25.10
C TRP A 507 -50.43 -20.61 26.26
N GLN A 508 -49.96 -20.74 27.50
CA GLN A 508 -50.82 -20.63 28.70
C GLN A 508 -51.46 -19.24 28.79
N LEU A 509 -50.65 -18.18 28.63
CA LEU A 509 -51.16 -16.81 28.62
C LEU A 509 -52.15 -16.56 27.47
N LEU A 510 -51.84 -17.08 26.28
CA LEU A 510 -52.73 -16.98 25.13
C LEU A 510 -54.08 -17.66 25.39
N PHE A 511 -54.07 -18.87 25.95
CA PHE A 511 -55.28 -19.58 26.36
C PHE A 511 -56.10 -18.77 27.36
N SER A 512 -55.49 -18.24 28.42
CA SER A 512 -56.18 -17.40 29.42
C SER A 512 -56.77 -16.13 28.80
N HIS A 513 -56.10 -15.52 27.82
CA HIS A 513 -56.65 -14.37 27.09
C HIS A 513 -57.90 -14.74 26.29
N VAL A 514 -57.91 -15.88 25.60
CA VAL A 514 -59.11 -16.34 24.88
C VAL A 514 -60.23 -16.63 25.87
N GLU A 515 -59.93 -17.31 26.99
CA GLU A 515 -60.92 -17.67 28.01
C GLU A 515 -61.63 -16.43 28.57
N ALA A 516 -60.86 -15.39 28.88
CA ALA A 516 -61.33 -14.12 29.42
C ALA A 516 -62.17 -13.27 28.44
N LEU A 517 -62.27 -13.64 27.16
CA LEU A 517 -63.13 -12.93 26.21
C LEU A 517 -64.61 -13.11 26.56
N ASP A 518 -65.23 -12.14 27.21
CA ASP A 518 -66.68 -12.10 27.31
C ASP A 518 -67.30 -11.98 25.90
N THR A 519 -68.21 -12.86 25.48
CA THR A 519 -68.93 -12.73 24.20
C THR A 519 -70.44 -12.62 24.39
N GLU A 520 -70.90 -12.56 25.64
CA GLU A 520 -72.31 -12.50 25.96
C GLU A 520 -72.84 -11.06 25.88
N ARG A 521 -74.13 -10.96 25.55
CA ARG A 521 -74.85 -9.70 25.66
C ARG A 521 -75.06 -9.42 27.15
N LYS A 522 -74.34 -8.46 27.72
CA LYS A 522 -74.65 -7.95 29.07
C LYS A 522 -76.12 -7.50 29.07
N LYS A 523 -76.92 -8.15 29.91
CA LYS A 523 -78.37 -7.92 30.03
C LYS A 523 -78.68 -6.54 30.56
#